data_AF-A0A5C6EE97-F1
#
_entry.id   AF-A0A5C6EE97-F1
#
_cell.length_a   1.000
_cell.length_b   1.000
_cell.length_c   1.000
_cell.angle_alpha   90.00
_cell.angle_beta   90.00
_cell.angle_gamma   90.00
#
_symmetry.space_group_name_H-M   'P 1'
#
loop_
_entity.id
_entity.type
_entity.pdbx_description
1 polymer ?
#
loop_
_entity_poly.entity_id
_entity_poly.type
_entity_poly.pdbx_seq_one_letter_code
_entity_poly.pdbx_strand_id
1 'polypeptide(L)'
;MVRLARSEVFDPHEVVIAHLYNRTCRRCFLMGNDQVSGKNFDHRKIWIEKYLQQFAEFFSLDLLAFSILDNHLHLILRSRPDLVATWSDREVARRWLMLCPHRRKSDGSPLPPSEPELKSIAGCPIKCQEIRERLSSFSWWMRLLCQRVAMRAQRG
;
A
#
# COMPACT_ATOMS: atom_id res chain seq x y z
N MET A 1 8.66 -1.66 -25.37
CA MET A 1 9.71 -1.30 -24.39
C MET A 1 9.55 -2.22 -23.19
N VAL A 2 10.52 -3.10 -22.95
CA VAL A 2 10.53 -3.96 -21.75
C VAL A 2 10.71 -3.05 -20.54
N ARG A 3 9.83 -3.18 -19.55
CA ARG A 3 10.03 -2.49 -18.26
C ARG A 3 11.00 -3.34 -17.45
N LEU A 4 12.14 -2.76 -17.10
CA LEU A 4 13.06 -3.36 -16.12
C LEU A 4 12.31 -3.63 -14.80
N ALA A 5 12.71 -4.68 -14.10
CA ALA A 5 12.17 -4.91 -12.77
C ALA A 5 12.54 -3.72 -11.87
N ARG A 6 11.65 -3.30 -10.98
CA ARG A 6 11.92 -2.11 -10.13
C ARG A 6 13.18 -2.26 -9.28
N SER A 7 13.53 -3.49 -8.90
CA SER A 7 14.77 -3.83 -8.19
C SER A 7 16.04 -3.69 -9.05
N GLU A 8 15.90 -3.64 -10.38
CA GLU A 8 17.01 -3.35 -11.31
C GLU A 8 17.17 -1.84 -11.54
N VAL A 9 16.21 -1.04 -11.07
CA VAL A 9 16.20 0.43 -11.21
C VAL A 9 16.52 1.10 -9.86
N PHE A 10 16.17 0.47 -8.75
CA PHE A 10 16.36 1.01 -7.39
C PHE A 10 16.94 -0.06 -6.48
N ASP A 11 18.02 0.28 -5.76
CA ASP A 11 18.48 -0.51 -4.63
C ASP A 11 17.43 -0.41 -3.51
N PRO A 12 16.85 -1.54 -3.04
CA PRO A 12 15.86 -1.54 -1.97
C PRO A 12 16.40 -1.06 -0.61
N HIS A 13 17.72 -0.97 -0.45
CA HIS A 13 18.39 -0.52 0.77
C HIS A 13 18.78 0.96 0.75
N GLU A 14 18.53 1.68 -0.35
CA GLU A 14 18.76 3.11 -0.45
C GLU A 14 17.48 3.93 -0.26
N VAL A 15 17.67 5.16 0.26
CA VAL A 15 16.61 6.16 0.32
C VAL A 15 16.45 6.76 -1.07
N VAL A 16 15.30 6.51 -1.69
CA VAL A 16 15.00 6.93 -3.06
C VAL A 16 13.65 7.65 -3.08
N ILE A 17 13.55 8.71 -3.88
CA ILE A 17 12.26 9.32 -4.23
C ILE A 17 11.84 8.83 -5.61
N ALA A 18 10.63 8.29 -5.72
CA ALA A 18 10.09 7.76 -6.96
C ALA A 18 8.71 8.36 -7.27
N HIS A 19 8.46 8.56 -8.56
CA HIS A 19 7.13 8.80 -9.09
C HIS A 19 6.50 7.48 -9.50
N LEU A 20 5.46 7.07 -8.80
CA LEU A 20 4.68 5.89 -9.13
C LEU A 20 3.37 6.32 -9.78
N TYR A 21 2.94 5.55 -10.77
CA TYR A 21 1.63 5.73 -11.36
C TYR A 21 0.96 4.38 -11.60
N ASN A 22 -0.36 4.38 -11.54
CA ASN A 22 -1.17 3.26 -11.99
C ASN A 22 -2.38 3.79 -12.76
N ARG A 23 -2.73 3.12 -13.86
CA ARG A 23 -3.86 3.48 -14.71
C ARG A 23 -4.74 2.27 -14.94
N THR A 24 -6.03 2.51 -15.08
CA THR A 24 -6.94 1.48 -15.57
C THR A 24 -6.69 1.22 -17.05
N CYS A 25 -6.89 -0.03 -17.44
CA CYS A 25 -6.83 -0.45 -18.83
C CYS A 25 -8.25 -0.56 -19.41
N ARG A 26 -8.35 -0.61 -20.74
CA ARG A 26 -9.61 -0.89 -21.48
C ARG A 26 -10.78 0.06 -21.17
N ARG A 27 -10.50 1.33 -20.85
CA ARG A 27 -11.50 2.36 -20.52
C ARG A 27 -12.41 1.98 -19.33
N CYS A 28 -11.98 1.08 -18.46
CA CYS A 28 -12.68 0.86 -17.20
C CYS A 28 -12.48 2.09 -16.32
N PHE A 29 -13.50 2.92 -16.17
CA PHE A 29 -13.50 4.01 -15.19
C PHE A 29 -13.54 3.38 -13.80
N LEU A 30 -12.38 3.35 -13.15
CA LEU A 30 -12.31 2.93 -11.75
C LEU A 30 -12.79 4.06 -10.85
N MET A 31 -12.66 5.32 -11.27
CA MET A 31 -13.12 6.52 -10.61
C MET A 31 -13.72 7.47 -11.66
N GLY A 32 -14.40 8.54 -11.25
CA GLY A 32 -14.95 9.53 -12.19
C GLY A 32 -16.20 9.09 -12.94
N ASN A 33 -16.58 9.90 -13.92
CA ASN A 33 -17.76 9.67 -14.75
C ASN A 33 -17.48 8.67 -15.86
N ASP A 34 -18.17 7.53 -15.83
CA ASP A 34 -18.22 6.63 -16.97
C ASP A 34 -19.22 7.16 -18.01
N GLN A 35 -18.71 7.65 -19.13
CA GLN A 35 -19.52 8.19 -20.21
C GLN A 35 -20.40 7.13 -20.89
N VAL A 36 -20.09 5.84 -20.75
CA VAL A 36 -20.87 4.76 -21.37
C VAL A 36 -22.07 4.38 -20.50
N SER A 37 -21.85 4.15 -19.20
CA SER A 37 -22.95 3.82 -18.28
C SER A 37 -23.66 5.02 -17.66
N GLY A 38 -23.09 6.23 -17.79
CA GLY A 38 -23.57 7.45 -17.13
C GLY A 38 -23.32 7.49 -15.61
N LYS A 39 -22.64 6.50 -15.04
CA LYS A 39 -22.42 6.38 -13.59
C LYS A 39 -21.17 7.15 -13.16
N ASN A 40 -21.26 7.82 -12.01
CA ASN A 40 -20.10 8.42 -11.34
C ASN A 40 -19.53 7.49 -10.27
N PHE A 41 -18.21 7.26 -10.31
CA PHE A 41 -17.47 6.41 -9.39
C PHE A 41 -16.50 7.18 -8.47
N ASP A 42 -16.64 8.49 -8.31
CA ASP A 42 -15.75 9.33 -7.49
C ASP A 42 -15.77 9.00 -6.00
N HIS A 43 -16.85 8.38 -5.52
CA HIS A 43 -16.90 7.84 -4.17
C HIS A 43 -15.73 6.89 -3.87
N ARG A 44 -15.11 6.29 -4.90
CA ARG A 44 -13.93 5.41 -4.78
C ARG A 44 -12.63 6.19 -4.54
N LYS A 45 -12.54 7.46 -4.94
CA LYS A 45 -11.40 8.34 -4.64
C LYS A 45 -11.21 8.48 -3.12
N ILE A 46 -12.32 8.64 -2.38
CA ILE A 46 -12.35 8.67 -0.91
C ILE A 46 -11.75 7.38 -0.31
N TRP A 47 -12.04 6.22 -0.91
CA TRP A 47 -11.48 4.95 -0.43
C TRP A 47 -9.97 4.88 -0.62
N ILE A 48 -9.50 5.34 -1.78
CA ILE A 48 -8.09 5.38 -2.13
C ILE A 48 -7.36 6.32 -1.17
N GLU A 49 -7.87 7.52 -0.92
CA GLU A 49 -7.27 8.46 0.05
C GLU A 49 -7.15 7.85 1.45
N LYS A 50 -8.19 7.16 1.93
CA LYS A 50 -8.13 6.46 3.22
C LYS A 50 -7.05 5.37 3.25
N TYR A 51 -6.86 4.64 2.15
CA TYR A 51 -5.75 3.68 2.06
C TYR A 51 -4.39 4.35 2.02
N LEU A 52 -4.25 5.48 1.30
CA LEU A 52 -3.00 6.24 1.26
C LEU A 52 -2.62 6.77 2.66
N GLN A 53 -3.59 7.30 3.41
CA GLN A 53 -3.39 7.73 4.80
C GLN A 53 -2.92 6.57 5.69
N GLN A 54 -3.62 5.43 5.64
CA GLN A 54 -3.23 4.24 6.39
C GLN A 54 -1.84 3.75 5.99
N PHE A 55 -1.51 3.78 4.69
CA PHE A 55 -0.22 3.30 4.21
C PHE A 55 0.91 4.21 4.67
N ALA A 56 0.72 5.52 4.63
CA ALA A 56 1.69 6.50 5.12
C ALA A 56 1.96 6.35 6.64
N GLU A 57 0.96 5.90 7.40
CA GLU A 57 1.13 5.64 8.84
C GLU A 57 2.02 4.41 9.13
N PHE A 58 1.82 3.31 8.38
CA PHE A 58 2.40 2.02 8.75
C PHE A 58 3.57 1.54 7.87
N PHE A 59 3.61 1.88 6.58
CA PHE A 59 4.81 1.65 5.78
C PHE A 59 5.94 2.59 6.22
N SER A 60 7.17 2.20 5.87
CA SER A 60 8.36 3.06 5.89
C SER A 60 8.55 3.74 4.54
N LEU A 61 7.50 4.44 4.11
CA LEU A 61 7.43 5.16 2.83
C LEU A 61 6.75 6.50 3.10
N ASP A 62 7.47 7.59 2.86
CA ASP A 62 6.88 8.92 3.00
C ASP A 62 6.07 9.23 1.74
N LEU A 63 4.78 9.49 1.91
CA LEU A 63 3.90 9.98 0.84
C LEU A 63 4.05 11.50 0.72
N LEU A 64 4.88 11.93 -0.23
CA LEU A 64 5.21 13.35 -0.41
C LEU A 64 4.12 14.11 -1.19
N ALA A 65 3.52 13.46 -2.18
CA ALA A 65 2.43 14.03 -2.97
C ALA A 65 1.58 12.92 -3.60
N PHE A 66 0.32 13.22 -3.93
CA PHE A 66 -0.53 12.33 -4.72
C PHE A 66 -1.55 13.11 -5.57
N SER A 67 -2.03 12.47 -6.63
CA SER A 67 -3.19 12.92 -7.40
C SER A 67 -4.03 11.72 -7.82
N ILE A 68 -5.35 11.80 -7.62
CA ILE A 68 -6.30 10.73 -8.00
C ILE A 68 -7.23 11.27 -9.08
N LEU A 69 -7.01 10.81 -10.31
CA LEU A 69 -7.84 11.15 -11.46
C LEU A 69 -8.85 10.02 -11.73
N ASP A 70 -9.65 10.18 -12.77
CA ASP A 70 -10.76 9.27 -13.10
C ASP A 70 -10.27 7.88 -13.52
N ASN A 71 -9.18 7.83 -14.29
CA ASN A 71 -8.65 6.59 -14.86
C ASN A 71 -7.20 6.28 -14.42
N HIS A 72 -6.59 7.11 -13.59
CA HIS A 72 -5.24 6.87 -13.08
C HIS A 72 -4.96 7.62 -11.77
N LEU A 73 -3.91 7.18 -11.09
CA LEU A 73 -3.38 7.84 -9.90
C LEU A 73 -1.86 8.03 -10.05
N HIS A 74 -1.35 9.10 -9.45
CA HIS A 74 0.07 9.37 -9.31
C HIS A 74 0.42 9.52 -7.82
N LEU A 75 1.58 8.99 -7.44
CA LEU A 75 2.13 9.08 -6.09
C LEU A 75 3.61 9.50 -6.19
N ILE A 76 4.03 10.42 -5.34
CA ILE A 76 5.44 10.69 -5.08
C ILE A 76 5.77 10.08 -3.72
N LEU A 77 6.60 9.03 -3.72
CA LEU A 77 6.97 8.30 -2.50
C LEU A 77 8.47 8.39 -2.26
N ARG A 78 8.87 8.47 -1.00
CA ARG A 78 10.27 8.29 -0.57
C ARG A 78 10.42 6.99 0.21
N SER A 79 11.25 6.05 -0.26
CA SER A 79 11.59 4.84 0.50
C SER A 79 12.42 5.19 1.72
N ARG A 80 12.14 4.55 2.86
CA ARG A 80 12.87 4.73 4.11
C ARG A 80 13.36 3.39 4.69
N PRO A 81 14.20 2.63 3.97
CA PRO A 81 14.80 1.40 4.52
C PRO A 81 15.68 1.68 5.74
N ASP A 82 16.27 2.87 5.81
CA ASP A 82 17.01 3.41 6.96
C ASP A 82 16.18 3.39 8.25
N LEU A 83 14.89 3.76 8.19
CA LEU A 83 13.99 3.70 9.34
C LEU A 83 13.58 2.26 9.69
N VAL A 84 13.38 1.39 8.69
CA VAL A 84 13.03 -0.01 8.95
C VAL A 84 14.15 -0.72 9.72
N ALA A 85 15.41 -0.38 9.42
CA ALA A 85 16.57 -0.95 10.08
C ALA A 85 16.61 -0.64 11.58
N THR A 86 15.99 0.45 12.05
CA THR A 86 15.95 0.82 13.47
C THR A 86 14.80 0.18 14.24
N TRP A 87 13.85 -0.47 13.55
CA TRP A 87 12.67 -1.04 14.20
C TRP A 87 12.99 -2.38 14.86
N SER A 88 12.38 -2.63 16.03
CA SER A 88 12.36 -3.96 16.62
C SER A 88 11.47 -4.91 15.82
N ASP A 89 11.68 -6.22 15.96
CA ASP A 89 10.85 -7.23 15.28
C ASP A 89 9.36 -7.10 15.66
N ARG A 90 9.11 -6.67 16.91
CA ARG A 90 7.77 -6.38 17.41
C ARG A 90 7.13 -5.21 16.66
N GLU A 91 7.87 -4.15 16.39
CA GLU A 91 7.34 -2.98 15.67
C GLU A 91 7.07 -3.31 14.20
N VAL A 92 7.96 -4.09 13.57
CA VAL A 92 7.75 -4.63 12.22
C VAL A 92 6.46 -5.45 12.15
N ALA A 93 6.27 -6.36 13.11
CA ALA A 93 5.06 -7.16 13.22
C ALA A 93 3.82 -6.29 13.40
N ARG A 94 3.88 -5.29 14.30
CA ARG A 94 2.77 -4.38 14.58
C ARG A 94 2.35 -3.62 13.32
N ARG A 95 3.29 -2.95 12.66
CA ARG A 95 3.05 -2.18 11.43
C ARG A 95 2.46 -3.04 10.32
N TRP A 96 3.02 -4.23 10.12
CA TRP A 96 2.50 -5.16 9.12
C TRP A 96 1.08 -5.63 9.43
N LEU A 97 0.76 -5.93 10.69
CA LEU A 97 -0.59 -6.34 11.08
C LEU A 97 -1.60 -5.20 11.02
N MET A 98 -1.17 -3.95 11.17
CA MET A 98 -2.04 -2.80 10.92
C MET A 98 -2.33 -2.60 9.43
N LEU A 99 -1.39 -2.95 8.54
CA LEU A 99 -1.64 -3.01 7.11
C LEU A 99 -2.51 -4.23 6.75
N CYS A 100 -2.08 -5.43 7.12
CA CYS A 100 -2.69 -6.70 6.74
C CYS A 100 -3.28 -7.41 7.98
N PRO A 101 -4.37 -6.87 8.57
CA PRO A 101 -4.93 -7.40 9.80
C PRO A 101 -5.68 -8.71 9.58
N HIS A 102 -5.58 -9.62 10.54
CA HIS A 102 -6.49 -10.77 10.63
C HIS A 102 -7.88 -10.35 11.16
N ARG A 103 -7.92 -9.33 12.02
CA ARG A 103 -9.15 -8.86 12.68
C ARG A 103 -9.42 -7.39 12.35
N ARG A 104 -10.67 -7.09 12.01
CA ARG A 104 -11.12 -5.74 11.66
C ARG A 104 -12.29 -5.32 12.54
N LYS A 105 -12.45 -4.01 12.73
CA LYS A 105 -13.65 -3.41 13.32
C LYS A 105 -14.82 -3.48 12.33
N SER A 106 -16.02 -3.15 12.79
CA SER A 106 -17.23 -3.06 11.96
C SER A 106 -17.10 -2.07 10.80
N ASP A 107 -16.34 -0.98 10.98
CA ASP A 107 -16.03 0.01 9.94
C ASP A 107 -14.95 -0.46 8.93
N GLY A 108 -14.39 -1.66 9.13
CA GLY A 108 -13.35 -2.26 8.30
C GLY A 108 -11.91 -1.82 8.64
N SER A 109 -11.71 -0.93 9.61
CA SER A 109 -10.37 -0.54 10.08
C SER A 109 -9.68 -1.70 10.86
N PRO A 110 -8.34 -1.79 10.85
CA PRO A 110 -7.63 -2.81 11.62
C PRO A 110 -7.89 -2.67 13.12
N LEU A 111 -8.05 -3.80 13.81
CA LEU A 111 -7.96 -3.84 15.27
C LEU A 111 -6.47 -3.89 15.70
N PRO A 112 -6.13 -3.33 16.87
CA PRO A 112 -4.79 -3.50 17.43
C PRO A 112 -4.43 -4.99 17.52
N PRO A 113 -3.22 -5.37 17.07
CA PRO A 113 -2.80 -6.76 17.09
C PRO A 113 -2.64 -7.25 18.53
N SER A 114 -3.08 -8.48 18.76
CA SER A 114 -2.91 -9.18 20.03
C SER A 114 -1.48 -9.70 20.18
N GLU A 115 -1.06 -10.02 21.40
CA GLU A 115 0.27 -10.60 21.66
C GLU A 115 0.56 -11.87 20.85
N PRO A 116 -0.37 -12.84 20.70
CA PRO A 116 -0.15 -14.00 19.85
C PRO A 116 0.07 -13.63 18.38
N GLU A 117 -0.68 -12.65 17.86
CA GLU A 117 -0.52 -12.18 16.47
C GLU A 117 0.85 -11.55 16.27
N LEU A 118 1.32 -10.72 17.21
CA LEU A 118 2.66 -10.13 17.17
C LEU A 118 3.76 -11.20 17.21
N LYS A 119 3.66 -12.16 18.15
CA LYS A 119 4.62 -13.27 18.27
C LYS A 119 4.67 -14.16 17.03
N SER A 120 3.56 -14.32 16.32
CA SER A 120 3.51 -15.10 15.07
C SER A 120 4.39 -14.55 13.93
N ILE A 121 4.79 -13.28 14.02
CA ILE A 121 5.70 -12.63 13.09
C ILE A 121 7.05 -12.40 13.76
N ALA A 122 7.07 -11.73 14.92
CA ALA A 122 8.29 -11.37 15.61
C ALA A 122 9.09 -12.58 16.11
N GLY A 123 8.43 -13.70 16.40
CA GLY A 123 9.08 -14.96 16.78
C GLY A 123 9.58 -15.81 15.61
N CYS A 124 9.36 -15.38 14.37
CA CYS A 124 9.81 -16.07 13.16
C CYS A 124 10.78 -15.16 12.39
N PRO A 125 12.10 -15.34 12.55
CA PRO A 125 13.11 -14.46 11.93
C PRO A 125 12.96 -14.32 10.42
N ILE A 126 12.68 -15.42 9.72
CA ILE A 126 12.50 -15.45 8.26
C ILE A 126 11.31 -14.55 7.86
N LYS A 127 10.15 -14.74 8.49
CA LYS A 127 8.95 -13.96 8.19
C LYS A 127 9.11 -12.49 8.58
N CYS A 128 9.78 -12.22 9.70
CA CYS A 128 10.05 -10.85 10.13
C CYS A 128 10.96 -10.12 9.13
N GLN A 129 12.03 -10.77 8.69
CA GLN A 129 12.96 -10.22 7.69
C GLN A 129 12.26 -9.95 6.35
N GLU A 130 11.47 -10.89 5.85
CA GLU A 130 10.67 -10.65 4.64
C GLU A 130 9.77 -9.42 4.81
N ILE A 131 9.11 -9.28 5.96
CA ILE A 131 8.20 -8.14 6.21
C ILE A 131 8.97 -6.82 6.30
N ARG A 132 10.19 -6.81 6.86
CA ARG A 132 11.05 -5.61 6.88
C ARG A 132 11.27 -5.09 5.47
N GLU A 133 11.67 -5.95 4.55
CA GLU A 133 11.88 -5.57 3.14
C GLU A 133 10.60 -5.07 2.46
N ARG A 134 9.45 -5.65 2.83
CA ARG A 134 8.14 -5.22 2.31
C ARG A 134 7.78 -3.81 2.77
N LEU A 135 8.08 -3.47 4.02
CA LEU A 135 7.65 -2.22 4.64
C LEU A 135 8.32 -0.97 4.06
N SER A 136 9.42 -1.07 3.31
CA SER A 136 10.01 0.05 2.56
C SER A 136 9.81 -0.07 1.04
N SER A 137 9.09 -1.08 0.56
CA SER A 137 9.02 -1.41 -0.86
C SER A 137 7.88 -0.71 -1.61
N PHE A 138 8.24 0.08 -2.62
CA PHE A 138 7.32 0.65 -3.62
C PHE A 138 6.40 -0.40 -4.27
N SER A 139 6.93 -1.59 -4.52
CA SER A 139 6.18 -2.69 -5.13
C SER A 139 5.09 -3.21 -4.20
N TRP A 140 5.39 -3.34 -2.91
CA TRP A 140 4.42 -3.79 -1.92
C TRP A 140 3.34 -2.75 -1.63
N TRP A 141 3.71 -1.47 -1.56
CA TRP A 141 2.74 -0.38 -1.50
C TRP A 141 1.75 -0.46 -2.66
N MET A 142 2.24 -0.51 -3.90
CA MET A 142 1.38 -0.56 -5.08
C MET A 142 0.57 -1.84 -5.17
N ARG A 143 1.16 -2.98 -4.81
CA ARG A 143 0.46 -4.27 -4.78
C ARG A 143 -0.74 -4.24 -3.84
N LEU A 144 -0.54 -3.80 -2.59
CA LEU A 144 -1.64 -3.73 -1.61
C LEU A 144 -2.69 -2.70 -2.02
N LEU A 145 -2.29 -1.54 -2.54
CA LEU A 145 -3.23 -0.50 -2.99
C LEU A 145 -4.14 -1.04 -4.10
N CYS A 146 -3.53 -1.56 -5.17
CA CYS A 146 -4.27 -2.08 -6.32
C CYS A 146 -5.19 -3.23 -5.93
N GLN A 147 -4.70 -4.17 -5.10
CA GLN A 147 -5.48 -5.30 -4.64
C GLN A 147 -6.71 -4.85 -3.85
N ARG A 148 -6.55 -3.93 -2.88
CA ARG A 148 -7.66 -3.45 -2.06
C ARG A 148 -8.71 -2.70 -2.86
N VAL A 149 -8.26 -1.83 -3.76
CA VAL A 149 -9.16 -1.06 -4.61
C VAL A 149 -9.95 -1.99 -5.54
N ALA A 150 -9.29 -2.97 -6.17
CA ALA A 150 -9.95 -3.96 -7.02
C ALA A 150 -10.97 -4.81 -6.26
N MET A 151 -10.58 -5.37 -5.10
CA MET A 151 -11.49 -6.18 -4.28
C MET A 151 -12.70 -5.38 -3.78
N ARG A 152 -12.50 -4.11 -3.41
CA ARG A 152 -13.61 -3.25 -2.96
C ARG A 152 -14.53 -2.85 -4.10
N ALA A 153 -13.99 -2.62 -5.30
CA ALA A 153 -14.77 -2.30 -6.49
C ALA A 153 -15.65 -3.48 -6.97
N GLN A 154 -15.29 -4.74 -6.67
CA GLN A 154 -16.10 -5.92 -7.00
C GLN A 154 -17.23 -6.22 -6.00
N ARG A 155 -17.24 -5.59 -4.82
CA ARG A 155 -18.24 -5.84 -3.77
C ARG A 155 -19.44 -4.88 -3.83
N GLY A 156 -19.54 -4.08 -4.89
CA GLY A 156 -20.56 -3.07 -5.09
C GLY A 156 -21.36 -3.30 -6.37
#